data_AF-A0A9N9SDV0-F1
#
_entry.id   AF-A0A9N9SDV0-F1
#
_cell.length_a   1.000
_cell.length_b   1.000
_cell.length_c   1.000
_cell.angle_alpha   90.00
_cell.angle_beta   90.00
_cell.angle_gamma   90.00
#
_symmetry.space_group_name_H-M   'P 1'
#
loop_
_entity.id
_entity.type
_entity.pdbx_description
1 polymer ?
#
loop_
_entity_poly.entity_id
_entity_poly.type
_entity_poly.pdbx_seq_one_letter_code
_entity_poly.pdbx_strand_id
1 'polypeptide(L)'
;MSKNMVPVGGDKLDNDLHSLKSDDKAYIRFINKTDRTIELVWINFKGEYWRYQVLRKDEYIDVNTYKTHPWMALDQITKDRMHVDSKFLFLPKTSAEYLQERYPDKIVPEHYEMRMRVYVTLPLYSLKYAALLSIRNQLRNTEDADVLELPRELIEELKRTINHRKHMCSTVRKLHVSTR
;
A
#
# COMPACT_ATOMS: atom_id res chain seq x y z
N MET A 1 22.50 -27.67 2.18
CA MET A 1 21.07 -27.70 2.59
C MET A 1 20.63 -26.26 2.79
N SER A 2 20.10 -25.66 1.72
CA SER A 2 19.83 -24.22 1.65
C SER A 2 18.49 -23.92 2.31
N LYS A 3 18.50 -23.09 3.35
CA LYS A 3 17.30 -22.55 3.99
C LYS A 3 16.58 -21.64 2.98
N ASN A 4 15.45 -22.10 2.43
CA ASN A 4 14.52 -21.26 1.69
C ASN A 4 13.83 -20.32 2.67
N MET A 5 14.47 -19.19 2.93
CA MET A 5 13.87 -18.06 3.61
C MET A 5 12.98 -17.35 2.59
N VAL A 6 11.70 -17.75 2.52
CA VAL A 6 10.68 -16.90 1.91
C VAL A 6 10.67 -15.61 2.72
N PRO A 7 10.81 -14.42 2.11
CA PRO A 7 10.77 -13.19 2.87
C PRO A 7 9.39 -13.10 3.52
N VAL A 8 9.35 -13.32 4.84
CA VAL A 8 8.33 -12.73 5.69
C VAL A 8 8.33 -11.26 5.31
N GLY A 9 7.21 -10.78 4.76
CA GLY A 9 7.08 -9.45 4.16
C GLY A 9 7.92 -8.44 4.92
N GLY A 10 8.94 -7.91 4.23
CA GLY A 10 9.97 -7.08 4.83
C GLY A 10 9.39 -5.77 5.31
N ASP A 11 8.78 -5.80 6.50
CA ASP A 11 8.54 -4.64 7.32
C ASP A 11 9.68 -4.61 8.33
N LYS A 12 10.83 -4.06 7.90
CA LYS A 12 11.49 -3.14 8.82
C LYS A 12 10.41 -2.12 9.15
N LEU A 13 10.02 -2.01 10.41
CA LEU A 13 9.16 -0.91 10.83
C LEU A 13 9.77 0.36 10.26
N ASP A 14 9.04 0.96 9.33
CA ASP A 14 9.33 2.19 8.61
C ASP A 14 9.23 3.36 9.60
N ASN A 15 10.04 3.33 10.66
CA ASN A 15 9.97 4.25 11.79
C ASN A 15 10.29 5.70 11.40
N ASP A 16 10.84 5.92 10.20
CA ASP A 16 11.10 7.24 9.61
C ASP A 16 10.30 7.52 8.34
N LEU A 17 9.26 6.74 8.02
CA LEU A 17 8.49 6.96 6.79
C LEU A 17 7.51 8.13 6.95
N HIS A 18 7.84 9.25 6.34
CA HIS A 18 7.00 10.44 6.30
C HIS A 18 7.24 11.22 5.01
N SER A 19 6.27 12.06 4.64
CA SER A 19 6.47 12.99 3.53
C SER A 19 7.53 14.04 3.87
N LEU A 20 8.36 14.40 2.90
CA LEU A 20 9.29 15.53 3.00
C LEU A 20 8.81 16.67 2.11
N LYS A 21 9.14 17.92 2.48
CA LYS A 21 8.92 19.06 1.57
C LYS A 21 9.79 18.88 0.33
N SER A 22 9.20 19.07 -0.85
CA SER A 22 9.88 18.98 -2.14
C SER A 22 9.16 19.91 -3.11
N ASP A 23 9.91 20.51 -4.03
CA ASP A 23 9.35 21.28 -5.16
C ASP A 23 9.13 20.39 -6.40
N ASP A 24 9.54 19.12 -6.32
CA ASP A 24 9.44 18.14 -7.40
C ASP A 24 8.01 17.59 -7.49
N LYS A 25 7.19 18.27 -8.29
CA LYS A 25 5.79 17.89 -8.51
C LYS A 25 5.67 16.56 -9.26
N ALA A 26 4.69 15.77 -8.84
CA ALA A 26 4.30 14.54 -9.51
C ALA A 26 2.78 14.51 -9.67
N TYR A 27 2.33 14.26 -10.91
CA TYR A 27 0.91 14.18 -11.25
C TYR A 27 0.54 12.72 -11.48
N ILE A 28 -0.25 12.16 -10.57
CA ILE A 28 -0.56 10.72 -10.56
C ILE A 28 -2.06 10.51 -10.77
N ARG A 29 -2.42 9.52 -11.57
CA ARG A 29 -3.76 8.94 -11.62
C ARG A 29 -3.68 7.55 -11.00
N PHE A 30 -4.16 7.41 -9.77
CA PHE A 30 -4.29 6.11 -9.14
C PHE A 30 -5.54 5.42 -9.66
N ILE A 31 -5.43 4.19 -10.13
CA ILE A 31 -6.53 3.43 -10.73
C ILE A 31 -6.64 2.09 -10.01
N ASN A 32 -7.80 1.79 -9.45
CA ASN A 32 -8.03 0.49 -8.82
C ASN A 32 -8.31 -0.59 -9.89
N LYS A 33 -7.37 -1.51 -10.09
CA LYS A 33 -7.51 -2.66 -10.99
C LYS A 33 -7.77 -3.97 -10.25
N THR A 34 -8.14 -3.89 -8.98
CA THR A 34 -8.57 -5.04 -8.18
C THR A 34 -10.10 -5.17 -8.18
N ASP A 35 -10.60 -6.36 -7.86
CA ASP A 35 -12.03 -6.56 -7.57
C ASP A 35 -12.41 -6.15 -6.14
N ARG A 36 -11.50 -5.50 -5.40
CA ARG A 36 -11.72 -5.05 -4.03
C ARG A 36 -11.99 -3.55 -3.98
N THR A 37 -12.75 -3.10 -2.99
CA THR A 37 -12.76 -1.67 -2.65
C THR A 37 -11.51 -1.36 -1.84
N ILE A 38 -10.74 -0.36 -2.26
CA ILE A 38 -9.47 0.00 -1.62
C ILE A 38 -9.51 1.37 -0.98
N GLU A 39 -8.72 1.54 0.08
CA GLU A 39 -8.38 2.82 0.68
C GLU A 39 -7.00 3.25 0.16
N LEU A 40 -6.96 4.36 -0.57
CA LEU A 40 -5.72 5.03 -0.92
C LEU A 40 -5.26 5.87 0.28
N VAL A 41 -4.04 5.62 0.75
CA VAL A 41 -3.49 6.21 1.97
C VAL A 41 -2.22 7.00 1.63
N TRP A 42 -2.17 8.24 2.10
CA TRP A 42 -0.99 9.10 2.07
C TRP A 42 -0.37 9.14 3.47
N ILE A 43 0.95 8.98 3.56
CA ILE A 43 1.66 9.14 4.83
C ILE A 43 2.20 10.56 4.91
N ASN A 44 1.62 11.36 5.80
CA ASN A 44 1.85 12.80 5.83
C ASN A 44 3.24 13.18 6.37
N PHE A 45 3.52 14.48 6.50
CA PHE A 45 4.80 15.00 7.01
C PHE A 45 5.15 14.58 8.45
N LYS A 46 4.17 14.11 9.23
CA LYS A 46 4.35 13.63 10.61
C LYS A 46 4.43 12.09 10.70
N GLY A 47 4.45 11.39 9.55
CA GLY A 47 4.39 9.93 9.52
C GLY A 47 3.00 9.35 9.81
N GLU A 48 1.95 10.17 9.80
CA GLU A 48 0.59 9.72 10.06
C GLU A 48 -0.06 9.20 8.78
N TYR A 49 -0.84 8.12 8.90
CA TYR A 49 -1.51 7.47 7.78
C TYR A 49 -2.88 8.12 7.56
N TRP A 50 -3.01 8.87 6.47
CA TRP A 50 -4.22 9.58 6.12
C TRP A 50 -4.89 8.92 4.91
N ARG A 51 -6.10 8.39 5.12
CA ARG A 51 -6.95 7.90 4.05
C ARG A 51 -7.39 9.05 3.17
N TYR A 52 -6.83 9.09 1.97
CA TYR A 52 -7.05 10.13 0.98
C TYR A 52 -8.36 9.91 0.22
N GLN A 53 -8.58 8.69 -0.28
CA GLN A 53 -9.77 8.35 -1.06
C GLN A 53 -10.13 6.87 -0.92
N VAL A 54 -11.41 6.54 -1.07
CA VAL A 54 -11.88 5.16 -1.26
C VAL A 54 -12.19 4.97 -2.74
N LEU A 55 -11.65 3.91 -3.35
CA LEU A 55 -11.85 3.58 -4.77
C LEU A 55 -12.43 2.17 -4.91
N ARG A 56 -13.57 2.04 -5.59
CA ARG A 56 -14.11 0.76 -6.05
C ARG A 56 -13.35 0.28 -7.28
N LYS A 57 -13.69 -0.92 -7.77
CA LYS A 57 -13.14 -1.47 -9.01
C LYS A 57 -13.26 -0.47 -10.16
N ASP A 58 -12.15 -0.30 -10.88
CA ASP A 58 -12.00 0.58 -12.04
C ASP A 58 -12.18 2.08 -11.78
N GLU A 59 -12.51 2.50 -10.55
CA GLU A 59 -12.48 3.90 -10.16
C GLU A 59 -11.04 4.42 -10.08
N TYR A 60 -10.91 5.73 -10.26
CA TYR A 60 -9.63 6.42 -10.21
C TYR A 60 -9.73 7.77 -9.50
N ILE A 61 -8.58 8.26 -9.06
CA ILE A 61 -8.42 9.62 -8.55
C ILE A 61 -7.16 10.26 -9.13
N ASP A 62 -7.30 11.51 -9.54
CA ASP A 62 -6.20 12.34 -9.98
C ASP A 62 -5.64 13.10 -8.78
N VAL A 63 -4.37 12.87 -8.48
CA VAL A 63 -3.67 13.47 -7.34
C VAL A 63 -2.51 14.31 -7.86
N ASN A 64 -2.41 15.53 -7.35
CA ASN A 64 -1.24 16.39 -7.51
C ASN A 64 -0.42 16.26 -6.23
N THR A 65 0.74 15.62 -6.31
CA THR A 65 1.58 15.25 -5.17
C THR A 65 3.04 15.60 -5.46
N TYR A 66 3.95 15.15 -4.61
CA TYR A 66 5.38 15.40 -4.74
C TYR A 66 6.15 14.08 -4.68
N LYS A 67 7.34 14.06 -5.30
CA LYS A 67 8.20 12.87 -5.38
C LYS A 67 8.47 12.21 -4.01
N THR A 68 8.56 13.02 -2.96
CA THR A 68 8.85 12.61 -1.58
C THR A 68 7.62 12.14 -0.80
N HIS A 69 6.42 12.14 -1.39
CA HIS A 69 5.19 11.78 -0.69
C HIS A 69 4.92 10.27 -0.81
N PRO A 70 5.08 9.48 0.26
CA PRO A 70 4.71 8.07 0.28
C PRO A 70 3.20 7.82 0.17
N TRP A 71 2.85 6.86 -0.69
CA TRP A 71 1.49 6.36 -0.90
C TRP A 71 1.42 4.85 -0.73
N MET A 72 0.30 4.37 -0.22
CA MET A 72 -0.02 2.95 -0.18
C MET A 72 -1.51 2.71 -0.43
N ALA A 73 -1.87 1.47 -0.74
CA ALA A 73 -3.25 1.06 -0.90
C ALA A 73 -3.56 -0.11 0.03
N LEU A 74 -4.73 -0.07 0.67
CA LEU A 74 -5.21 -1.11 1.58
C LEU A 74 -6.57 -1.63 1.11
N ASP A 75 -6.86 -2.92 1.28
CA ASP A 75 -8.24 -3.42 1.22
C ASP A 75 -9.08 -2.67 2.26
N GLN A 76 -10.26 -2.19 1.87
CA GLN A 76 -11.10 -1.41 2.77
C GLN A 76 -11.57 -2.24 3.98
N ILE A 77 -11.80 -3.54 3.81
CA ILE A 77 -12.38 -4.43 4.82
C ILE A 77 -11.28 -5.15 5.59
N THR A 78 -10.40 -5.86 4.89
CA THR A 78 -9.39 -6.72 5.53
C THR A 78 -8.15 -5.95 5.99
N LYS A 79 -7.98 -4.72 5.49
CA LYS A 79 -6.76 -3.90 5.66
C LYS A 79 -5.49 -4.57 5.14
N ASP A 80 -5.62 -5.55 4.23
CA ASP A 80 -4.47 -6.13 3.54
C ASP A 80 -3.84 -5.12 2.60
N ARG A 81 -2.52 -5.08 2.57
CA ARG A 81 -1.80 -4.19 1.67
C ARG A 81 -1.95 -4.65 0.22
N MET A 82 -2.25 -3.70 -0.66
CA MET A 82 -2.28 -3.87 -2.10
C MET A 82 -0.98 -3.36 -2.72
N HIS A 83 -0.67 -3.83 -3.93
CA HIS A 83 0.41 -3.23 -4.70
C HIS A 83 -0.05 -1.94 -5.37
N VAL A 84 0.79 -0.92 -5.31
CA VAL A 84 0.70 0.32 -6.08
C VAL A 84 1.94 0.35 -6.96
N ASP A 85 1.75 0.19 -8.28
CA ASP A 85 2.85 -0.01 -9.23
C ASP A 85 3.84 -1.12 -8.80
N SER A 86 3.30 -2.29 -8.44
CA SER A 86 4.05 -3.47 -7.98
C SER A 86 4.83 -3.30 -6.67
N LYS A 87 4.54 -2.26 -5.88
CA LYS A 87 5.16 -2.01 -4.57
C LYS A 87 4.10 -1.82 -3.49
N PHE A 88 4.38 -2.24 -2.26
CA PHE A 88 3.49 -1.95 -1.12
C PHE A 88 3.53 -0.48 -0.67
N LEU A 89 4.65 0.17 -0.95
CA LEU A 89 4.90 1.58 -0.70
C LEU A 89 5.36 2.24 -2.01
N PHE A 90 4.59 3.21 -2.47
CA PHE A 90 4.82 3.93 -3.72
C PHE A 90 5.34 5.34 -3.43
N LEU A 91 6.49 5.66 -4.01
CA LEU A 91 7.00 7.03 -4.12
C LEU A 91 6.78 7.51 -5.56
N PRO A 92 6.09 8.64 -5.77
CA PRO A 92 5.90 9.22 -7.08
C PRO A 92 7.23 9.56 -7.75
N LYS A 93 7.23 9.55 -9.08
CA LYS A 93 8.32 10.10 -9.89
C LYS A 93 7.87 11.40 -10.52
N THR A 94 8.78 12.31 -10.81
CA THR A 94 8.45 13.46 -11.67
C THR A 94 8.21 12.98 -13.11
N SER A 95 7.57 13.83 -13.91
CA SER A 95 7.36 13.53 -15.34
C SER A 95 8.68 13.33 -16.08
N ALA A 96 9.70 14.12 -15.76
CA ALA A 96 11.04 14.00 -16.32
C ALA A 96 11.69 12.66 -15.95
N GLU A 97 11.67 12.27 -14.68
CA GLU A 97 12.23 11.00 -14.21
C GLU A 97 11.56 9.79 -14.88
N TYR A 98 10.23 9.78 -14.91
CA TYR A 98 9.47 8.69 -15.53
C TYR A 98 9.79 8.54 -17.02
N LEU A 99 9.87 9.65 -17.75
CA LEU A 99 10.18 9.64 -19.17
C LEU A 99 11.62 9.23 -19.45
N GLN A 100 12.58 9.76 -18.68
CA GLN A 100 14.00 9.43 -18.83
C GLN A 100 14.26 7.94 -18.60
N GLU A 101 13.59 7.32 -17.62
CA GLU A 101 13.72 5.88 -17.38
C GLU A 101 13.11 5.04 -18.49
N ARG A 102 11.99 5.48 -19.07
CA ARG A 102 11.25 4.71 -20.09
C ARG A 102 11.79 4.93 -21.50
N TYR A 103 12.36 6.09 -21.76
CA TYR A 103 12.88 6.52 -23.05
C TYR A 103 14.21 7.27 -22.87
N PRO A 104 15.31 6.56 -22.56
CA PRO A 104 16.59 7.18 -22.22
C PRO A 104 17.15 8.12 -23.30
N ASP A 105 16.86 7.81 -24.57
CA ASP A 105 17.38 8.55 -25.73
C ASP A 105 16.52 9.77 -26.12
N LYS A 106 15.39 10.01 -25.41
CA LYS A 106 14.52 11.14 -25.71
C LYS A 106 14.85 12.35 -24.86
N ILE A 107 15.05 13.49 -25.52
CA ILE A 107 15.13 14.79 -24.85
C ILE A 107 13.73 15.15 -24.35
N VAL A 108 13.56 15.16 -23.03
CA VAL A 108 12.33 15.63 -22.38
C VAL A 108 12.37 17.16 -22.35
N PRO A 109 11.35 17.87 -22.89
CA PRO A 109 11.31 19.31 -22.82
C PRO A 109 11.34 19.80 -21.37
N GLU A 110 12.02 20.93 -21.15
CA GLU A 110 11.99 21.60 -19.85
C GLU A 110 10.54 21.98 -19.49
N HIS A 111 10.16 21.83 -18.22
CA HIS A 111 8.80 22.06 -17.72
C HIS A 111 7.69 21.15 -18.30
N TYR A 112 8.05 20.03 -18.93
CA TYR A 112 7.05 19.06 -19.37
C TYR A 112 6.41 18.34 -18.18
N GLU A 113 5.11 18.57 -17.97
CA GLU A 113 4.31 17.92 -16.94
C GLU A 113 3.30 16.94 -17.57
N MET A 114 3.25 15.72 -17.06
CA MET A 114 2.26 14.73 -17.49
C MET A 114 1.69 13.95 -16.31
N ARG A 115 0.44 13.51 -16.47
CA ARG A 115 -0.22 12.64 -15.51
C ARG A 115 0.09 11.18 -15.77
N MET A 116 0.85 10.56 -14.87
CA MET A 116 1.19 9.14 -14.93
C MET A 116 0.04 8.29 -14.39
N ARG A 117 -0.29 7.22 -15.11
CA ARG A 117 -1.25 6.21 -14.62
C ARG A 117 -0.51 5.21 -13.74
N VAL A 118 -1.00 5.04 -12.52
CA VAL A 118 -0.47 4.11 -11.52
C VAL A 118 -1.58 3.15 -11.14
N TYR A 119 -1.32 1.86 -11.31
CA TYR A 119 -2.32 0.82 -11.09
C TYR A 119 -2.17 0.24 -9.68
N VAL A 120 -3.31 0.09 -9.01
CA VAL A 120 -3.44 -0.68 -7.78
C VAL A 120 -3.84 -2.11 -8.16
N THR A 121 -3.05 -3.09 -7.73
CA THR A 121 -3.23 -4.51 -8.06
C THR A 121 -3.15 -5.40 -6.82
N LEU A 122 -3.69 -6.62 -6.94
CA LEU A 122 -3.52 -7.63 -5.90
C LEU A 122 -2.05 -8.10 -5.89
N PRO A 123 -1.40 -8.17 -4.72
CA PRO A 123 -0.09 -8.80 -4.60
C PRO A 123 -0.21 -10.32 -4.79
N LEU A 124 0.80 -10.94 -5.38
CA LEU A 124 0.89 -12.38 -5.48
C LEU A 124 1.47 -12.94 -4.18
N TYR A 125 0.60 -13.44 -3.32
CA TYR A 125 1.00 -14.09 -2.07
C TYR A 125 1.44 -15.54 -2.29
N SER A 126 2.30 -16.04 -1.41
CA SER A 126 2.53 -17.48 -1.31
C SER A 126 1.23 -18.19 -0.90
N LEU A 127 1.06 -19.44 -1.31
CA LEU A 127 -0.13 -20.23 -0.94
C LEU A 127 -0.32 -20.30 0.57
N LYS A 128 0.78 -20.49 1.33
CA LYS A 128 0.78 -20.48 2.80
C LYS A 128 0.19 -19.18 3.33
N TYR A 129 0.65 -18.03 2.84
CA TYR A 129 0.17 -16.74 3.32
C TYR A 129 -1.27 -16.45 2.90
N ALA A 130 -1.64 -16.79 1.66
CA ALA A 130 -3.04 -16.68 1.21
C ALA A 130 -4.00 -17.53 2.06
N ALA A 131 -3.60 -18.75 2.45
CA ALA A 131 -4.37 -19.59 3.35
C ALA A 131 -4.48 -18.96 4.76
N LEU A 132 -3.37 -18.42 5.31
CA LEU A 132 -3.39 -17.70 6.58
C LEU A 132 -4.36 -16.51 6.56
N LEU A 133 -4.33 -15.68 5.51
CA LEU A 133 -5.26 -14.55 5.38
C LEU A 133 -6.71 -15.01 5.27
N SER A 134 -6.95 -16.12 4.56
CA SER A 134 -8.29 -16.71 4.42
C SER A 134 -8.85 -17.16 5.76
N ILE A 135 -8.02 -17.82 6.60
CA ILE A 135 -8.40 -18.22 7.96
C ILE A 135 -8.60 -16.98 8.85
N ARG A 136 -7.65 -16.03 8.84
CA ARG A 136 -7.73 -14.78 9.60
C ARG A 136 -9.03 -14.01 9.35
N ASN A 137 -9.55 -14.04 8.12
CA ASN A 137 -10.80 -13.36 7.77
C ASN A 137 -12.03 -13.96 8.46
N GLN A 138 -11.95 -15.19 9.00
CA GLN A 138 -12.99 -15.82 9.79
C GLN A 138 -12.84 -15.57 11.31
N LEU A 139 -11.67 -15.09 11.76
CA LEU A 139 -11.36 -14.88 13.17
C LEU A 139 -11.55 -13.42 13.56
N ARG A 140 -12.08 -13.18 14.77
CA ARG A 140 -12.26 -11.83 15.33
C ARG A 140 -11.08 -11.46 16.21
N ASN A 141 -10.65 -12.40 17.05
CA ASN A 141 -9.64 -12.20 18.07
C ASN A 141 -8.48 -13.19 17.97
N THR A 142 -7.40 -12.89 18.69
CA THR A 142 -6.20 -13.72 18.73
C THR A 142 -6.44 -15.04 19.46
N GLU A 143 -7.36 -15.05 20.40
CA GLU A 143 -7.73 -16.23 21.20
C GLU A 143 -8.50 -17.25 20.34
N ASP A 144 -9.23 -16.78 19.31
CA ASP A 144 -9.89 -17.68 18.34
C ASP A 144 -8.87 -18.50 17.53
N ALA A 145 -7.61 -18.06 17.47
CA ALA A 145 -6.55 -18.81 16.81
C ALA A 145 -6.00 -19.95 17.69
N ASP A 146 -6.12 -19.85 19.02
CA ASP A 146 -5.58 -20.84 19.97
C ASP A 146 -6.39 -22.13 20.02
N VAL A 147 -7.67 -22.05 19.67
CA VAL A 147 -8.56 -23.22 19.60
C VAL A 147 -8.39 -24.00 18.29
N LEU A 148 -7.62 -23.48 17.34
CA LEU A 148 -7.32 -24.19 16.10
C LEU A 148 -6.30 -25.29 16.39
N GLU A 149 -6.56 -26.51 15.92
CA GLU A 149 -5.64 -27.65 16.01
C GLU A 149 -4.47 -27.55 15.00
N LEU A 150 -3.83 -26.38 14.94
CA LEU A 150 -2.73 -26.07 14.05
C LEU A 150 -1.38 -26.12 14.79
N PRO A 151 -0.27 -26.39 14.08
CA PRO A 151 1.07 -26.21 14.62
C PRO A 151 1.25 -24.81 15.23
N ARG A 152 1.92 -24.74 16.39
CA ARG A 152 2.15 -23.50 17.14
C ARG A 152 2.72 -22.36 16.29
N GLU A 153 3.63 -22.68 15.38
CA GLU A 153 4.23 -21.68 14.46
C GLU A 153 3.16 -20.98 13.59
N LEU A 154 2.18 -21.72 13.08
CA LEU A 154 1.09 -21.16 12.27
C LEU A 154 0.11 -20.34 13.11
N ILE A 155 -0.15 -20.76 14.36
CA ILE A 155 -0.99 -19.99 15.29
C ILE A 155 -0.34 -18.63 15.57
N GLU A 156 0.97 -18.60 15.85
CA GLU A 156 1.69 -17.36 16.08
C GLU A 156 1.72 -16.45 14.84
N GLU A 157 1.94 -17.01 13.65
CA GLU A 157 1.82 -16.26 12.40
C GLU A 157 0.41 -15.67 12.22
N LEU A 158 -0.63 -16.46 12.49
CA LEU A 158 -2.01 -16.04 12.37
C LEU A 158 -2.34 -14.90 13.33
N LYS A 159 -1.94 -15.01 14.60
CA LYS A 159 -2.08 -13.93 15.61
C LYS A 159 -1.41 -12.64 15.16
N ARG A 160 -0.21 -12.72 14.58
CA ARG A 160 0.48 -11.53 14.01
C ARG A 160 -0.37 -10.87 12.92
N THR A 161 -0.97 -11.65 12.01
CA THR A 161 -1.82 -11.08 10.95
C THR A 161 -3.11 -10.44 11.49
N ILE A 162 -3.69 -10.99 12.56
CA ILE A 162 -4.87 -10.41 13.25
C ILE A 162 -4.49 -9.07 13.89
N ASN A 163 -3.38 -9.04 14.62
CA ASN A 163 -2.89 -7.83 15.28
C ASN A 163 -2.51 -6.75 14.28
N HIS A 164 -1.87 -7.12 13.17
CA HIS A 164 -1.58 -6.19 12.08
C HIS A 164 -2.86 -5.54 11.52
N ARG A 165 -3.91 -6.34 11.24
CA ARG A 165 -5.21 -5.81 10.81
C ARG A 165 -5.81 -4.83 11.83
N LYS A 166 -5.81 -5.21 13.12
CA LYS A 166 -6.29 -4.35 14.22
C LYS A 166 -5.51 -3.02 14.28
N HIS A 167 -4.18 -3.09 14.18
CA HIS A 167 -3.32 -1.92 14.16
C HIS A 167 -3.65 -0.99 12.98
N MET A 168 -3.73 -1.52 11.75
CA MET A 168 -4.09 -0.72 10.57
C MET A 168 -5.46 -0.05 10.69
N CYS A 169 -6.47 -0.76 11.23
CA CYS A 169 -7.78 -0.18 11.51
C CYS A 169 -7.71 1.02 12.47
N SER A 170 -6.83 0.97 13.48
CA SER A 170 -6.66 2.06 14.44
C SER A 170 -5.79 3.23 13.92
N THR A 171 -4.81 2.93 13.07
CA THR A 171 -3.80 3.89 12.61
C THR A 171 -4.31 4.78 11.48
N VAL A 172 -5.09 4.23 10.53
CA VAL A 172 -5.54 4.97 9.35
C VAL A 172 -6.63 5.98 9.72
N ARG A 173 -6.30 7.27 9.59
CA ARG A 173 -7.20 8.38 9.87
C ARG A 173 -7.97 8.79 8.63
N LYS A 174 -9.21 9.27 8.80
CA LYS A 174 -10.00 9.84 7.69
C LYS A 174 -9.48 11.24 7.38
N LEU A 175 -9.11 11.51 6.13
CA LEU A 175 -8.88 12.88 5.69
C LEU A 175 -10.20 13.66 5.75
N HIS A 176 -10.24 14.67 6.62
CA HIS A 176 -11.32 15.66 6.60
C HIS A 176 -11.02 16.61 5.45
N VAL A 177 -11.54 16.31 4.27
CA VAL A 177 -11.51 17.27 3.18
C VAL A 177 -12.56 18.33 3.51
N SER A 178 -12.11 19.48 4.01
CA SER A 178 -12.93 20.68 4.03
C SER A 178 -13.21 21.03 2.56
N THR A 179 -14.41 20.72 2.10
CA THR A 179 -14.94 21.17 0.82
C THR A 179 -14.80 22.70 0.77
N ARG A 180 -13.93 23.17 -0.12
CA ARG A 180 -13.92 24.54 -0.63
C ARG A 180 -13.99 24.47 -2.15
#